data_AF-W1YNZ5-F1
#
_entry.id   AF-W1YNZ5-F1
#
_cell.length_a   1.000
_cell.length_b   1.000
_cell.length_c   1.000
_cell.angle_alpha   90.00
_cell.angle_beta   90.00
_cell.angle_gamma   90.00
#
_symmetry.space_group_name_H-M   'P 1'
#
loop_
_entity.id
_entity.type
_entity.pdbx_description
1 polymer ?
#
loop_
_entity_poly.entity_id
_entity_poly.type
_entity_poly.pdbx_seq_one_letter_code
_entity_poly.pdbx_strand_id
1 'polypeptide(L)' 'MLSIDNILETNQMIHDNKLDVRTITMGISLLECASSSGKELCDRIYDRI' A
#
# COMPACT_ATOMS: atom_id res chain seq x y z
N MET A 1 -2.66 3.59 -20.12
CA MET A 1 -3.90 4.05 -19.46
C MET A 1 -4.78 2.83 -19.30
N LEU A 2 -5.31 2.56 -18.10
CA LEU A 2 -6.22 1.42 -17.89
C LEU A 2 -7.55 1.68 -18.63
N SER A 3 -7.97 0.76 -19.50
CA SER A 3 -9.24 0.84 -20.22
C SER A 3 -10.34 0.06 -19.47
N ILE A 4 -11.61 0.37 -19.77
CA ILE A 4 -12.76 -0.37 -19.20
C ILE A 4 -12.68 -1.85 -19.58
N ASP A 5 -12.29 -2.17 -20.81
CA ASP A 5 -12.15 -3.54 -21.29
C ASP A 5 -11.14 -4.34 -20.44
N ASN A 6 -10.00 -3.73 -20.09
CA ASN A 6 -9.00 -4.39 -19.23
C ASN A 6 -9.52 -4.64 -17.80
N ILE A 7 -10.37 -3.76 -17.27
CA ILE A 7 -10.99 -3.93 -15.95
C ILE A 7 -11.96 -5.11 -15.99
N LEU A 8 -12.80 -5.19 -17.02
CA LEU A 8 -13.78 -6.28 -17.19
C LEU A 8 -13.10 -7.64 -17.37
N GLU A 9 -12.07 -7.70 -18.22
CA GLU A 9 -11.26 -8.91 -18.43
C GLU A 9 -10.58 -9.37 -17.13
N THR A 10 -9.97 -8.45 -16.38
CA THR A 10 -9.31 -8.76 -15.10
C THR A 10 -10.31 -9.29 -14.06
N ASN A 11 -11.50 -8.69 -13.97
CA ASN A 11 -12.56 -9.16 -13.07
C ASN A 11 -13.02 -10.58 -13.43
N GLN A 12 -13.20 -10.89 -14.72
CA GLN A 12 -13.57 -12.24 -15.16
C GLN A 12 -12.50 -13.26 -14.76
N MET A 13 -11.22 -12.96 -14.97
CA MET A 13 -10.12 -13.85 -14.58
C MET A 13 -10.08 -14.12 -13.07
N ILE A 14 -10.29 -13.09 -12.24
CA ILE A 14 -10.30 -13.25 -10.77
C ILE A 14 -11.42 -14.21 -10.34
N HIS A 15 -12.62 -14.07 -10.92
CA HIS A 15 -13.76 -14.92 -10.59
C HIS A 15 -13.57 -16.38 -11.02
N ASP A 16 -13.09 -16.60 -12.25
CA ASP A 16 -13.00 -17.95 -12.83
C ASP A 16 -11.85 -18.75 -12.23
N ASN A 17 -10.73 -18.08 -11.94
CA ASN A 17 -9.55 -18.72 -11.35
C ASN A 17 -9.52 -18.69 -9.81
N LYS A 18 -10.56 -18.13 -9.17
CA LYS A 18 -10.70 -18.04 -7.70
C LYS A 18 -9.49 -17.37 -7.03
N LEU A 19 -9.03 -16.27 -7.62
CA LEU A 19 -7.90 -15.50 -7.08
C LEU A 19 -8.35 -14.66 -5.89
N ASP A 20 -7.56 -14.64 -4.82
CA ASP A 20 -7.79 -13.82 -3.64
C ASP A 20 -6.56 -12.98 -3.25
N VAL A 21 -6.82 -11.76 -2.77
CA VAL A 21 -5.77 -10.88 -2.26
C VAL A 21 -5.43 -11.31 -0.84
N ARG A 22 -4.22 -11.83 -0.65
CA ARG A 22 -3.74 -12.31 0.67
C ARG A 22 -3.23 -11.20 1.56
N THR A 23 -2.62 -10.18 0.97
CA THR A 23 -2.03 -9.06 1.69
C THR A 23 -1.87 -7.88 0.75
N ILE A 24 -1.95 -6.67 1.33
CA ILE A 24 -1.58 -5.43 0.66
C ILE A 24 -0.50 -4.80 1.53
N THR A 25 0.70 -4.66 1.00
CA THR A 25 1.82 -4.02 1.71
C THR A 25 1.91 -2.57 1.28
N MET A 26 1.91 -1.67 2.26
CA MET A 26 2.16 -0.25 2.03
C MET A 26 3.61 0.07 2.43
N GLY A 27 4.41 0.49 1.46
CA GLY A 27 5.74 1.05 1.73
C GLY A 27 5.61 2.52 2.10
N ILE A 28 5.96 2.89 3.34
CA ILE A 28 5.95 4.27 3.81
C ILE A 28 7.40 4.68 4.09
N SER A 29 7.83 5.79 3.48
CA SER A 29 9.17 6.35 3.74
C SER A 29 9.20 7.02 5.11
N LEU A 30 10.16 6.65 5.95
CA LEU A 30 10.41 7.27 7.25
C LEU A 30 11.54 8.32 7.22
N LEU A 31 12.08 8.62 6.04
CA LEU A 31 13.19 9.58 5.91
C LEU A 31 12.81 10.96 6.46
N GLU A 32 11.56 11.38 6.23
CA GLU A 32 11.03 12.66 6.73
C GLU A 32 10.86 12.66 8.26
N CYS A 33 10.82 11.50 8.92
CA CYS A 33 10.66 11.38 10.36
C CYS A 33 11.98 11.58 11.14
N ALA A 34 13.13 11.62 10.46
CA ALA A 34 14.45 11.70 11.08
C ALA A 34 14.59 12.90 12.05
N SER A 35 14.91 12.63 13.31
CA SER A 35 15.18 13.63 14.36
C SER A 35 16.43 13.26 15.16
N SER A 36 17.08 14.27 15.75
CA SER A 36 18.17 14.10 16.73
C SER A 36 17.71 13.50 18.06
N SER A 37 16.41 13.52 18.35
CA SER A 37 15.82 12.90 19.55
C SER A 37 15.09 11.61 19.18
N GLY A 38 15.42 10.52 19.86
CA GLY A 38 14.72 9.25 19.67
C GLY A 38 13.23 9.32 20.02
N LYS A 39 12.86 10.15 21.01
CA LYS A 39 11.46 10.36 21.36
C LYS A 39 10.69 11.04 20.23
N GLU A 40 11.26 12.13 19.69
CA GLU A 40 10.63 12.89 18.61
C GLU A 40 10.57 12.07 17.31
N LEU A 41 11.60 11.25 17.02
CA LEU A 41 11.56 10.30 15.91
C LEU A 41 10.36 9.35 16.05
N CYS A 42 10.14 8.77 17.23
CA CYS A 42 9.00 7.88 17.47
C CYS A 42 7.66 8.61 17.28
N ASP A 43 7.52 9.82 17.82
CA ASP A 43 6.30 10.63 17.67
C ASP A 43 6.02 10.92 16.18
N ARG A 44 7.05 11.29 15.40
CA ARG A 44 6.93 11.57 13.96
C ARG A 44 6.64 10.33 13.11
N ILE A 45 7.09 9.15 13.53
CA ILE A 45 6.72 7.88 12.87
C ILE A 45 5.23 7.59 13.14
N TYR A 46 4.77 7.78 14.37
CA TYR A 46 3.38 7.55 14.76
C TYR A 46 2.41 8.52 14.08
N ASP A 47 2.80 9.78 13.89
CA ASP A 47 1.97 10.75 13.15
C ASP A 47 1.90 10.46 11.64
N ARG A 48 2.88 9.73 11.10
CA ARG A 48 3.01 9.44 9.66
C ARG A 48 2.24 8.19 9.23
N ILE A 49 2.10 7.21 10.12
CA ILE A 49 1.52 5.88 9.88
C ILE A 49 0.17 5.78 10.57
#